data_AF-A0A838YSX0-F1
#
_entry.id   AF-A0A838YSX0-F1
#
_cell.length_a   1.000
_cell.length_b   1.000
_cell.length_c   1.000
_cell.angle_alpha   90.00
_cell.angle_beta   90.00
_cell.angle_gamma   90.00
#
_symmetry.space_group_name_H-M   'P 1'
#
loop_
_entity.id
_entity.type
_entity.pdbx_description
1 polymer ?
#
loop_
_entity_poly.entity_id
_entity_poly.type
_entity_poly.pdbx_seq_one_letter_code
_entity_poly.pdbx_strand_id
1 'polypeptide(L)'
;MTEPRSGIISDKLIEFEIKEMPTCSRLIYKVKNLTDKSLFINWNRASVIIDGEAFRVYDGEMRGIDSNKEQLSMHIPANAFINSVLVSGRNLEYISRIGSWTSTCFFEGKKSIGKNIIIHFPLVYNNQTIDYHFKYEITGIQKKRENILLH
;
A
#
# COMPACT_ATOMS: atom_id res chain seq x y z
N MET A 1 0.17 12.44 21.00
CA MET A 1 0.27 12.05 19.58
C MET A 1 1.41 11.04 19.50
N THR A 2 1.14 9.78 19.21
CA THR A 2 2.19 8.78 18.97
C THR A 2 2.45 8.72 17.47
N GLU A 3 3.73 8.80 17.07
CA GLU A 3 4.14 8.84 15.67
C GLU A 3 3.63 7.61 14.88
N PRO A 4 3.29 7.77 13.59
CA PRO A 4 2.96 6.63 12.73
C PRO A 4 4.15 5.69 12.65
N ARG A 5 3.91 4.39 12.78
CA ARG A 5 4.98 3.40 12.66
C ARG A 5 5.44 3.35 11.21
N SER A 6 6.75 3.48 11.01
CA SER A 6 7.39 3.40 9.70
C SER A 6 8.39 2.25 9.65
N GLY A 7 8.51 1.63 8.48
CA GLY A 7 9.61 0.74 8.13
C GLY A 7 10.31 1.30 6.90
N ILE A 8 11.64 1.33 6.90
CA ILE A 8 12.45 1.73 5.75
C ILE A 8 13.35 0.56 5.37
N ILE A 9 13.34 0.21 4.08
CA ILE A 9 14.27 -0.74 3.48
C ILE A 9 14.95 -0.02 2.32
N SER A 10 16.27 -0.14 2.23
CA SER A 10 17.06 0.40 1.14
C SER A 10 17.90 -0.71 0.53
N ASP A 11 17.96 -0.73 -0.80
CA ASP A 11 18.89 -1.50 -1.60
C ASP A 11 19.49 -0.59 -2.68
N LYS A 12 20.37 -1.10 -3.54
CA LYS A 12 21.04 -0.37 -4.61
C LYS A 12 20.07 0.31 -5.59
N LEU A 13 18.86 -0.24 -5.77
CA LEU A 13 17.90 0.27 -6.76
C LEU A 13 16.86 1.22 -6.15
N ILE A 14 16.45 0.97 -4.92
CA ILE A 14 15.34 1.70 -4.29
C ILE A 14 15.54 1.96 -2.81
N GLU A 15 14.87 2.99 -2.34
CA GLU A 15 14.50 3.16 -0.93
C GLU A 15 12.98 3.05 -0.84
N PHE A 16 12.50 2.09 -0.04
CA PHE A 16 11.09 1.85 0.20
C PHE A 16 10.76 2.17 1.66
N GLU A 17 9.78 3.04 1.86
CA GLU A 17 9.24 3.38 3.16
C GLU A 17 7.76 3.03 3.20
N ILE A 18 7.31 2.41 4.28
CA ILE A 18 5.89 2.19 4.54
C ILE A 18 5.49 2.79 5.88
N LYS A 19 4.31 3.42 5.92
CA LYS A 19 3.73 4.07 7.08
C LYS A 19 2.29 3.62 7.27
N GLU A 20 1.96 3.15 8.47
CA GLU A 20 0.56 2.92 8.83
C GLU A 20 -0.10 4.23 9.28
N MET A 21 -1.24 4.58 8.68
CA MET A 21 -2.06 5.69 9.15
C MET A 21 -2.95 5.28 10.33
N PRO A 22 -3.06 6.12 11.37
CA PRO A 22 -3.97 5.89 12.50
C PRO A 22 -5.43 5.74 12.08
N THR A 23 -5.87 6.50 11.10
CA THR A 23 -7.25 6.46 10.62
C THR A 23 -7.43 5.35 9.60
N CYS A 24 -8.07 4.26 10.05
CA CYS A 24 -8.50 3.16 9.18
C CYS A 24 -7.34 2.38 8.53
N SER A 25 -6.19 2.32 9.21
CA SER A 25 -5.02 1.50 8.87
C SER A 25 -4.58 1.58 7.42
N ARG A 26 -4.78 2.72 6.75
CA ARG A 26 -4.24 2.89 5.39
C ARG A 26 -2.73 2.74 5.43
N LEU A 27 -2.18 1.98 4.49
CA LEU A 27 -0.74 1.89 4.31
C LEU A 27 -0.34 2.96 3.31
N ILE A 28 0.38 3.97 3.77
CA ILE A 28 1.09 4.90 2.87
C ILE A 28 2.42 4.24 2.54
N TYR A 29 2.77 4.21 1.27
CA TYR A 29 4.09 3.78 0.85
C TYR A 29 4.78 4.89 0.06
N LYS A 30 6.11 4.93 0.18
CA LYS A 30 6.98 5.80 -0.58
C LYS A 30 8.07 4.95 -1.21
N VAL A 31 8.24 5.06 -2.52
CA VAL A 31 9.32 4.39 -3.24
C VAL A 31 10.16 5.44 -3.93
N LYS A 32 11.43 5.51 -3.57
CA LYS A 32 12.42 6.36 -4.21
C LYS A 32 13.28 5.52 -5.14
N ASN A 33 13.39 5.95 -6.38
CA ASN A 33 14.29 5.38 -7.36
C ASN A 33 15.71 5.93 -7.11
N LEU A 34 16.66 5.05 -6.80
CA LEU A 34 18.06 5.41 -6.54
C LEU A 34 18.95 5.23 -7.79
N THR A 35 18.36 4.89 -8.92
CA THR A 35 19.07 4.64 -10.18
C THR A 35 19.05 5.86 -11.10
N ASP A 36 19.91 5.82 -12.12
CA ASP A 36 20.01 6.78 -13.20
C ASP A 36 18.99 6.56 -14.33
N LYS A 37 18.21 5.47 -14.27
CA LYS A 37 17.17 5.13 -15.25
C LYS A 37 15.81 5.09 -14.58
N SER A 38 14.77 5.00 -15.41
CA SER A 38 13.41 4.87 -14.93
C SER A 38 13.13 3.48 -14.38
N LEU A 39 12.29 3.41 -13.34
CA LEU A 39 11.69 2.18 -12.82
C LEU A 39 10.20 2.17 -13.13
N PHE A 40 9.63 0.98 -13.21
CA PHE A 40 8.18 0.81 -13.30
C PHE A 40 7.68 -0.16 -12.25
N ILE A 41 6.51 0.10 -11.68
CA ILE A 41 5.83 -0.84 -10.78
C ILE A 41 4.78 -1.59 -11.58
N ASN A 42 4.83 -2.93 -11.54
CA ASN A 42 3.79 -3.76 -12.14
C ASN A 42 2.67 -4.05 -11.13
N TRP A 43 1.69 -3.16 -11.05
CA TRP A 43 0.55 -3.28 -10.14
C TRP A 43 -0.34 -4.50 -10.39
N ASN A 44 -0.32 -5.08 -11.60
CA ASN A 44 -1.08 -6.31 -11.88
C ASN A 44 -0.47 -7.54 -11.20
N ARG A 45 0.81 -7.49 -10.85
CA ARG A 45 1.53 -8.55 -10.14
C ARG A 45 1.75 -8.26 -8.66
N ALA A 46 1.51 -7.03 -8.21
CA ALA A 46 1.67 -6.64 -6.82
C ALA A 46 0.60 -7.30 -5.93
N SER A 47 1.01 -7.71 -4.74
CA SER A 47 0.09 -8.33 -3.78
C SER A 47 0.46 -8.01 -2.33
N VAL A 48 -0.51 -8.20 -1.43
CA VAL A 48 -0.30 -8.24 0.01
C VAL A 48 -0.68 -9.62 0.52
N ILE A 49 0.20 -10.21 1.33
CA ILE A 49 -0.01 -11.52 1.95
C ILE A 49 -0.26 -11.28 3.43
N ILE A 50 -1.39 -11.76 3.94
CA ILE A 50 -1.79 -11.62 5.35
C ILE A 50 -2.09 -13.04 5.85
N ASP A 51 -1.35 -13.49 6.88
CA ASP A 51 -1.47 -14.84 7.43
C ASP A 51 -1.39 -15.97 6.37
N GLY A 52 -0.62 -15.74 5.30
CA GLY A 52 -0.43 -16.70 4.21
C GLY A 52 -1.43 -16.59 3.06
N GLU A 53 -2.48 -15.76 3.17
CA GLU A 53 -3.44 -15.52 2.09
C GLU A 53 -3.02 -14.29 1.28
N ALA A 54 -2.92 -14.43 -0.04
CA ALA A 54 -2.50 -13.38 -0.96
C ALA A 54 -3.70 -12.62 -1.54
N PHE A 55 -3.66 -11.30 -1.46
CA PHE A 55 -4.65 -10.40 -2.00
C PHE A 55 -4.01 -9.44 -2.99
N ARG A 56 -4.71 -9.13 -4.08
CA ARG A 56 -4.28 -8.07 -5.00
C ARG A 56 -4.22 -6.74 -4.26
N VAL A 57 -3.23 -5.91 -4.60
CA VAL A 57 -3.14 -4.53 -4.11
C VAL A 57 -3.34 -3.54 -5.23
N TYR A 58 -3.83 -2.38 -4.86
CA TYR A 58 -4.11 -1.28 -5.76
C TYR A 58 -3.36 -0.04 -5.29
N ASP A 59 -2.89 0.73 -6.26
CA ASP A 59 -2.28 2.02 -6.05
C ASP A 59 -3.31 3.14 -6.14
N GLY A 60 -3.22 4.07 -5.20
CA GLY A 60 -3.85 5.38 -5.32
C GLY A 60 -5.03 5.61 -4.40
N GLU A 61 -5.50 6.85 -4.43
CA GLU A 61 -6.75 7.25 -3.80
C GLU A 61 -7.92 6.65 -4.58
N MET A 62 -8.91 6.11 -3.86
CA MET A 62 -9.92 5.15 -4.35
C MET A 62 -10.84 5.61 -5.49
N ARG A 63 -10.68 6.84 -6.01
CA ARG A 63 -11.44 7.33 -7.15
C ARG A 63 -10.95 6.64 -8.43
N GLY A 64 -11.78 5.75 -8.96
CA GLY A 64 -11.54 5.12 -10.27
C GLY A 64 -10.82 3.77 -10.23
N ILE A 65 -10.68 3.15 -9.05
CA ILE A 65 -10.28 1.74 -9.00
C ILE A 65 -11.40 0.92 -9.63
N ASP A 66 -11.12 0.25 -10.74
CA ASP A 66 -11.97 -0.79 -11.31
C ASP A 66 -11.28 -2.12 -11.05
N SER A 67 -11.79 -2.89 -10.09
CA SER A 67 -11.17 -4.15 -9.65
C SER A 67 -11.06 -5.18 -10.77
N ASN A 68 -11.89 -5.04 -11.82
CA ASN A 68 -11.93 -5.92 -12.99
C ASN A 68 -10.98 -5.48 -14.12
N LYS A 69 -10.31 -4.33 -13.98
CA LYS A 69 -9.36 -3.82 -14.98
C LYS A 69 -7.91 -4.01 -14.55
N GLU A 70 -7.05 -4.00 -15.56
CA GLU A 70 -5.62 -3.89 -15.36
C GLU A 70 -5.26 -2.52 -14.80
N GLN A 71 -4.33 -2.50 -13.86
CA GLN A 71 -3.73 -1.28 -13.36
C GLN A 71 -2.57 -0.91 -14.28
N LEU A 72 -2.54 0.36 -14.69
CA LEU A 72 -1.42 0.90 -15.44
C LEU A 72 -0.16 0.81 -14.59
N SER A 73 0.96 0.41 -15.21
CA SER A 73 2.25 0.41 -14.51
C SER A 73 2.62 1.83 -14.13
N MET A 74 3.07 2.02 -12.89
CA MET A 74 3.50 3.34 -12.42
C MET A 74 4.95 3.59 -12.79
N HIS A 75 5.20 4.69 -13.50
CA HIS A 75 6.54 5.15 -13.88
C HIS A 75 7.16 5.96 -12.74
N ILE A 76 8.39 5.61 -12.34
CA ILE A 76 9.19 6.35 -11.37
C ILE A 76 10.46 6.83 -12.09
N PRO A 77 10.57 8.13 -12.43
CA PRO A 77 11.77 8.69 -13.05
C PRO A 77 13.03 8.45 -12.21
N ALA A 78 14.19 8.55 -12.86
CA ALA A 78 15.49 8.49 -12.20
C ALA A 78 15.57 9.51 -11.06
N ASN A 79 16.09 9.09 -9.89
CA ASN A 79 16.24 9.93 -8.70
C ASN A 79 14.95 10.56 -8.13
N ALA A 80 13.78 10.17 -8.64
CA ALA A 80 12.49 10.64 -8.15
C ALA A 80 11.90 9.68 -7.11
N PHE A 81 10.80 10.10 -6.49
CA PHE A 81 10.01 9.22 -5.64
C PHE A 81 8.53 9.34 -5.94
N ILE A 82 7.80 8.28 -5.62
CA ILE A 82 6.35 8.27 -5.51
C ILE A 82 5.97 8.15 -4.04
N ASN A 83 4.83 8.72 -3.69
CA ASN A 83 4.26 8.63 -2.36
C ASN A 83 2.74 8.49 -2.53
N SER A 84 2.20 7.34 -2.14
CA SER A 84 0.82 6.98 -2.43
C SER A 84 0.25 6.07 -1.33
N VAL A 85 -1.03 5.71 -1.49
CA VAL A 85 -1.74 4.81 -0.60
C VAL A 85 -1.85 3.43 -1.25
N LEU A 86 -1.53 2.40 -0.48
CA LEU A 86 -1.76 1.01 -0.83
C LEU A 86 -3.16 0.60 -0.37
N VAL A 87 -3.97 0.09 -1.29
CA VAL A 87 -5.32 -0.41 -1.01
C VAL A 87 -5.35 -1.92 -1.24
N SER A 88 -5.84 -2.68 -0.26
CA SER A 88 -6.02 -4.13 -0.42
C SER A 88 -7.32 -4.42 -1.16
N GLY A 89 -7.27 -5.32 -2.15
CA GLY A 89 -8.44 -5.80 -2.88
C GLY A 89 -9.46 -6.48 -1.98
N ARG A 90 -9.03 -7.09 -0.86
CA ARG A 90 -9.92 -7.66 0.16
C ARG A 90 -10.92 -6.63 0.70
N ASN A 91 -10.52 -5.37 0.73
CA ASN A 91 -11.27 -4.32 1.39
C ASN A 91 -12.07 -3.48 0.41
N LEU A 92 -11.99 -3.78 -0.89
CA LEU A 92 -12.75 -3.09 -1.93
C LEU A 92 -14.19 -3.59 -1.97
N GLU A 93 -15.12 -2.65 -1.88
CA GLU A 93 -16.56 -2.90 -1.97
C GLU A 93 -17.18 -1.98 -3.03
N TYR A 94 -17.97 -2.54 -3.94
CA TYR A 94 -18.67 -1.75 -4.94
C TYR A 94 -20.02 -1.27 -4.38
N ILE A 95 -20.18 0.05 -4.27
CA ILE A 95 -21.45 0.65 -3.86
C ILE A 95 -22.26 0.98 -5.11
N SER A 96 -23.17 0.08 -5.47
CA SER A 96 -24.02 0.20 -6.67
C SER A 96 -24.79 1.52 -6.74
N ARG A 97 -25.28 2.02 -5.59
CA ARG A 97 -26.06 3.25 -5.49
C ARG A 97 -25.33 4.49 -6.01
N ILE A 98 -24.00 4.55 -5.85
CA ILE A 98 -23.18 5.69 -6.26
C ILE A 98 -22.25 5.34 -7.44
N GLY A 99 -22.35 4.11 -7.96
CA GLY A 99 -21.51 3.64 -9.07
C GLY A 99 -20.02 3.70 -8.78
N SER A 100 -19.60 3.53 -7.53
CA SER A 100 -18.20 3.73 -7.10
C SER A 100 -17.74 2.59 -6.20
N TRP A 101 -16.44 2.30 -6.28
CA TRP A 101 -15.76 1.47 -5.31
C TRP A 101 -15.43 2.29 -4.05
N THR A 102 -15.60 1.65 -2.89
CA THR A 102 -15.11 2.09 -1.59
C THR A 102 -14.11 1.06 -1.06
N SER A 103 -13.41 1.41 0.02
CA SER A 103 -12.42 0.60 0.70
C SER A 103 -12.72 0.72 2.17
N THR A 104 -12.84 -0.44 2.82
CA THR A 104 -12.80 -0.52 4.27
C THR A 104 -11.34 -0.43 4.76
N CYS A 105 -11.14 -0.46 6.07
CA CYS A 105 -9.81 -0.33 6.66
C CYS A 105 -8.90 -1.46 6.23
N PHE A 106 -7.62 -1.16 5.99
CA PHE A 106 -6.63 -2.18 5.59
C PHE A 106 -6.58 -3.32 6.62
N PHE A 107 -6.74 -2.98 7.90
CA PHE A 107 -6.76 -3.90 9.03
C PHE A 107 -8.02 -3.78 9.88
N GLU A 108 -8.50 -4.92 10.39
CA GLU A 108 -9.66 -5.05 11.26
C GLU A 108 -9.32 -4.69 12.73
N GLY A 109 -8.74 -3.51 12.97
CA GLY A 109 -8.45 -3.03 14.32
C GLY A 109 -7.58 -3.99 15.15
N LYS A 110 -7.91 -4.16 16.44
CA LYS A 110 -7.12 -4.99 17.37
C LYS A 110 -6.92 -6.45 16.92
N LYS A 111 -7.83 -7.00 16.10
CA LYS A 111 -7.72 -8.38 15.61
C LYS A 111 -6.53 -8.60 14.66
N SER A 112 -5.96 -7.52 14.13
CA SER A 112 -4.83 -7.62 13.21
C SER A 112 -3.48 -7.49 13.92
N ILE A 113 -3.45 -7.18 15.22
CA ILE A 113 -2.21 -7.10 16.01
C ILE A 113 -1.58 -8.50 16.10
N GLY A 114 -0.27 -8.58 15.87
CA GLY A 114 0.52 -9.81 15.82
C GLY A 114 0.52 -10.49 14.45
N LYS A 115 -0.29 -10.01 13.49
CA LYS A 115 -0.28 -10.56 12.13
C LYS A 115 0.96 -10.13 11.37
N ASN A 116 1.51 -11.07 10.62
CA ASN A 116 2.59 -10.82 9.68
C ASN A 116 2.02 -10.46 8.32
N ILE A 117 2.58 -9.41 7.73
CA ILE A 117 2.19 -8.92 6.42
C ILE A 117 3.41 -8.91 5.55
N ILE A 118 3.24 -9.39 4.32
CA ILE A 118 4.25 -9.29 3.28
C ILE A 118 3.65 -8.53 2.12
N ILE A 119 4.27 -7.41 1.74
CA ILE A 119 3.92 -6.70 0.52
C ILE A 119 4.89 -7.12 -0.55
N HIS A 120 4.36 -7.78 -1.58
CA HIS A 120 5.09 -8.15 -2.77
C HIS A 120 4.98 -7.03 -3.81
N PHE A 121 6.13 -6.48 -4.18
CA PHE A 121 6.27 -5.28 -4.99
C PHE A 121 7.18 -5.54 -6.20
N PRO A 122 6.62 -5.91 -7.35
CA PRO A 122 7.38 -6.22 -8.56
C PRO A 122 7.80 -4.93 -9.27
N LEU A 123 9.11 -4.73 -9.38
CA LEU A 123 9.70 -3.62 -10.12
C LEU A 123 10.26 -4.08 -11.47
N VAL A 124 10.05 -3.28 -12.50
CA VAL A 124 10.67 -3.48 -13.81
C VAL A 124 11.82 -2.48 -13.98
N TYR A 125 13.02 -3.01 -14.22
CA TYR A 125 14.24 -2.24 -14.47
C TYR A 125 15.03 -2.91 -15.60
N ASN A 126 15.43 -2.14 -16.62
CA ASN A 126 16.13 -2.68 -17.80
C ASN A 126 15.45 -3.93 -18.40
N ASN A 127 14.12 -3.91 -18.55
CA ASN A 127 13.28 -5.02 -19.04
C ASN A 127 13.31 -6.30 -18.20
N GLN A 128 13.87 -6.27 -16.99
CA GLN A 128 13.84 -7.38 -16.04
C GLN A 128 12.87 -7.05 -14.91
N THR A 129 12.11 -8.06 -14.45
CA THR A 129 11.30 -7.93 -13.24
C THR A 129 12.11 -8.36 -12.03
N ILE A 130 12.12 -7.54 -11.00
CA ILE A 130 12.78 -7.76 -9.72
C ILE A 130 11.69 -7.73 -8.65
N ASP A 131 11.53 -8.84 -7.93
CA ASP A 131 10.48 -9.03 -6.93
C ASP A 131 10.96 -8.63 -5.53
N TYR A 132 10.42 -7.54 -4.98
CA TYR A 132 10.67 -7.14 -3.61
C TYR A 132 9.59 -7.66 -2.67
N HIS A 133 9.99 -8.09 -1.47
CA HIS A 133 9.08 -8.56 -0.43
C HIS A 133 9.34 -7.78 0.85
N PHE A 134 8.38 -6.95 1.25
CA PHE A 134 8.46 -6.14 2.46
C PHE A 134 7.65 -6.82 3.56
N LYS A 135 8.34 -7.43 4.52
CA LYS A 135 7.71 -8.07 5.66
C LYS A 135 7.63 -7.11 6.84
N TYR A 136 6.45 -6.99 7.43
CA TYR A 136 6.27 -6.26 8.67
C TYR A 136 5.22 -6.93 9.57
N GLU A 137 5.33 -6.76 10.88
CA GLU A 137 4.36 -7.23 11.86
C GLU A 137 3.51 -6.06 12.37
N ILE A 138 2.19 -6.25 12.45
CA ILE A 138 1.31 -5.24 13.05
C ILE A 138 1.46 -5.30 14.56
N THR A 139 2.14 -4.33 15.14
CA THR A 139 2.37 -4.29 16.59
C THR A 139 1.32 -3.44 17.33
N GLY A 140 0.24 -2.99 16.67
CA GLY A 140 -0.79 -2.09 17.25
C GLY A 140 -1.44 -1.14 16.24
N ILE A 141 -2.71 -0.81 16.45
CA ILE A 141 -3.50 0.10 15.59
C ILE A 141 -4.03 1.27 16.43
N GLN A 142 -3.73 2.50 16.03
CA GLN A 142 -4.17 3.70 16.74
C GLN A 142 -5.62 4.05 16.37
N LYS A 143 -6.59 3.87 17.27
CA LYS A 143 -7.92 4.48 17.08
C LYS A 143 -7.79 6.00 17.17
N LYS A 144 -8.17 6.75 16.12
CA LYS A 144 -8.42 8.19 16.28
C LYS A 144 -9.60 8.35 17.24
N ARG A 145 -9.40 9.05 18.37
CA ARG A 145 -10.52 9.61 19.13
C ARG A 145 -11.08 10.75 18.28
N GLU A 146 -12.25 10.56 17.70
CA GLU A 146 -13.01 11.69 17.18
C GLU A 146 -13.49 12.50 18.38
N ASN A 147 -12.88 13.66 18.61
CA ASN A 147 -13.54 14.68 19.42
C ASN A 147 -14.69 15.21 18.57
N ILE A 148 -15.87 14.61 18.71
CA ILE A 148 -17.11 15.25 18.27
C ILE A 148 -17.33 16.41 19.24
N LEU A 149 -16.96 17.61 18.83
CA LEU A 149 -17.49 18.82 19.44
C LEU A 149 -18.97 18.87 19.08
N LEU A 150 -19.82 18.47 20.02
CA LEU A 150 -21.23 18.82 19.99
C LEU A 150 -21.31 20.31 20.33
N HIS A 151 -21.66 21.13 19.32
CA HIS A 151 -22.16 22.49 19.53
C HIS A 151 -23.68 22.44 19.67
#